data_AF-A0A7I9WE92-F1
#
_entry.id   AF-A0A7I9WE92-F1
#
_cell.length_a   1.000
_cell.length_b   1.000
_cell.length_c   1.000
_cell.angle_alpha   90.00
_cell.angle_beta   90.00
_cell.angle_gamma   90.00
#
_symmetry.space_group_name_H-M   'P 1'
#
loop_
_entity.id
_entity.type
_entity.pdbx_description
1 polymer ?
#
loop_
_entity_poly.entity_id
_entity_poly.type
_entity_poly.pdbx_seq_one_letter_code
_entity_poly.pdbx_strand_id
1 'polypeptide(L)' 'MTDTTVVTAGDRIRVARGVFGRTGRVRAAYKGHILIQYDDGGREIVDRTRRGMWVLARRQTDCSSPR' A
#
# COMPACT_ATOMS: atom_id res chain seq x y z
N MET A 1 4.80 17.84 8.14
CA MET A 1 3.46 17.22 8.08
C MET A 1 3.59 15.84 7.47
N THR A 2 3.72 14.80 8.28
CA THR A 2 3.56 13.41 7.83
C THR A 2 2.08 13.15 7.70
N ASP A 3 1.54 13.37 6.51
CA ASP A 3 0.21 12.90 6.15
C ASP A 3 0.21 11.38 6.39
N THR A 4 -0.42 10.96 7.49
CA THR A 4 -0.52 9.54 7.84
C THR A 4 -1.67 8.97 7.02
N THR A 5 -1.49 8.97 5.69
CA THR A 5 -2.40 8.37 4.74
C THR A 5 -2.67 6.94 5.22
N VAL A 6 -3.90 6.67 5.66
CA VAL A 6 -4.30 5.34 6.15
C VAL A 6 -4.26 4.39 4.95
N VAL A 7 -3.23 3.55 4.85
CA VAL A 7 -3.09 2.57 3.77
C VAL A 7 -4.07 1.43 4.01
N THR A 8 -4.89 1.11 3.02
CA THR A 8 -5.94 0.09 3.12
C THR A 8 -5.73 -1.04 2.11
N ALA A 9 -6.39 -2.17 2.34
CA ALA A 9 -6.39 -3.28 1.41
C ALA A 9 -6.96 -2.85 0.04
N GLY A 10 -6.22 -3.15 -1.03
CA GLY A 10 -6.54 -2.81 -2.41
C GLY A 10 -5.81 -1.57 -2.94
N ASP A 11 -5.24 -0.73 -2.06
CA ASP A 11 -4.42 0.41 -2.46
C ASP A 11 -3.24 -0.03 -3.34
N ARG A 12 -2.95 0.76 -4.37
CA ARG A 12 -1.74 0.65 -5.18
C ARG A 12 -0.66 1.49 -4.54
N ILE A 13 0.51 0.90 -4.32
CA ILE A 13 1.61 1.55 -3.63
C ILE A 13 2.94 1.28 -4.30
N ARG A 14 3.91 2.18 -4.06
CA ARG A 14 5.33 2.01 -4.38
C ARG A 14 6.11 1.96 -3.07
N VAL A 15 6.94 0.93 -2.91
CA VAL A 15 7.83 0.76 -1.75
C VAL A 15 9.25 1.11 -2.15
N ALA A 16 9.94 1.87 -1.31
CA ALA A 16 11.36 2.17 -1.51
C ALA A 16 12.21 0.88 -1.53
N ARG A 17 12.93 0.68 -2.63
CA ARG A 17 13.88 -0.42 -2.86
C ARG A 17 14.83 0.00 -3.99
N GLY A 18 16.08 0.29 -3.65
CA GLY A 18 17.00 0.93 -4.59
C GLY A 18 16.46 2.26 -5.13
N VAL A 19 16.89 2.67 -6.31
CA VAL A 19 16.49 3.95 -6.93
C VAL A 19 15.04 3.92 -7.45
N PHE A 20 14.61 2.79 -8.01
CA PHE A 20 13.30 2.71 -8.67
C PHE A 20 12.17 2.22 -7.76
N GLY A 21 12.45 1.65 -6.59
CA GLY A 21 11.41 1.04 -5.76
C GLY A 21 10.69 -0.13 -6.42
N ARG A 22 9.67 -0.66 -5.74
CA ARG A 22 8.79 -1.71 -6.29
C ARG A 22 7.34 -1.34 -6.12
N THR A 23 6.56 -1.60 -7.17
CA THR A 23 5.12 -1.32 -7.19
C THR A 23 4.33 -2.57 -6.91
N GLY A 24 3.26 -2.42 -6.16
CA GLY A 24 2.39 -3.52 -5.79
C GLY A 24 1.03 -3.07 -5.31
N ARG A 25 0.27 -4.03 -4.82
CA ARG A 25 -1.05 -3.84 -4.23
C ARG A 25 -1.05 -4.32 -2.79
N VAL A 26 -1.67 -3.54 -1.92
CA VAL A 26 -1.87 -3.92 -0.52
C VAL A 26 -2.91 -5.04 -0.48
N ARG A 27 -2.54 -6.19 0.08
CA ARG A 27 -3.44 -7.32 0.29
C ARG A 27 -4.09 -7.28 1.66
N ALA A 28 -3.34 -6.85 2.68
CA ALA A 28 -3.85 -6.67 4.02
C ALA A 28 -3.10 -5.52 4.70
N ALA A 29 -3.80 -4.79 5.57
CA ALA A 29 -3.22 -3.76 6.41
C ALA A 29 -3.44 -4.12 7.88
N TYR A 30 -2.35 -4.13 8.64
CA TYR A 30 -2.31 -4.39 10.07
C TYR A 30 -1.79 -3.13 10.78
N LYS A 31 -1.83 -3.12 12.12
CA LYS A 31 -1.26 -2.01 12.91
C LYS A 31 0.26 -1.93 12.65
N GLY A 32 0.68 -0.88 11.95
CA GLY A 32 2.08 -0.61 11.58
C GLY A 32 2.64 -1.41 10.40
N HIS A 33 1.99 -2.50 9.98
CA HIS A 33 2.49 -3.39 8.93
C HIS A 33 1.49 -3.54 7.80
N ILE A 34 2.00 -3.76 6.58
CA ILE A 34 1.17 -4.06 5.42
C ILE A 34 1.72 -5.27 4.69
N LEU A 35 0.81 -6.13 4.22
CA LEU A 35 1.14 -7.20 3.30
C LEU A 35 0.94 -6.69 1.87
N ILE A 36 1.98 -6.81 1.06
CA ILE A 36 2.02 -6.32 -0.31
C ILE A 36 2.20 -7.51 -1.25
N GLN A 37 1.45 -7.51 -2.34
CA GLN A 37 1.75 -8.31 -3.51
C GLN A 37 2.27 -7.40 -4.62
N TYR A 38 3.52 -7.59 -4.99
CA TYR A 38 4.19 -6.85 -6.05
C TYR A 38 3.73 -7.32 -7.43
N ASP A 39 3.87 -6.45 -8.43
CA ASP A 39 3.50 -6.74 -9.81
C ASP A 39 4.35 -7.86 -10.45
N ASP A 40 5.57 -8.07 -9.92
CA ASP A 40 6.46 -9.19 -10.31
C ASP A 40 6.09 -10.53 -9.64
N GLY A 41 4.97 -10.59 -8.92
CA GLY A 41 4.49 -11.78 -8.21
C GLY A 41 5.05 -11.95 -6.80
N GLY A 42 6.07 -11.17 -6.42
CA GLY A 42 6.66 -11.21 -5.08
C GLY A 42 5.68 -10.77 -3.98
N ARG A 43 5.89 -11.27 -2.76
CA ARG A 43 5.12 -10.87 -1.58
C ARG A 43 6.05 -10.39 -0.48
N GLU A 44 5.62 -9.37 0.25
CA GLU A 44 6.42 -8.80 1.33
C GLU A 44 5.54 -8.19 2.40
N ILE A 45 5.94 -8.36 3.66
CA ILE A 45 5.39 -7.63 4.79
C ILE A 45 6.30 -6.44 5.05
N VAL A 46 5.74 -5.24 5.01
CA VAL A 46 6.49 -3.99 5.19
C VAL A 46 6.03 -3.28 6.46
N ASP A 47 6.99 -2.93 7.31
CA ASP A 47 6.81 -1.99 8.41
C ASP A 47 6.76 -0.56 7.86
N ARG A 48 5.62 0.10 8.03
CA ARG A 48 5.34 1.45 7.53
C ARG A 48 6.23 2.53 8.17
N THR A 49 6.79 2.26 9.34
CA THR A 49 7.65 3.21 10.07
C THR A 49 9.10 3.16 9.62
N ARG A 50 9.52 2.04 9.03
CA ARG A 50 10.92 1.79 8.66
C ARG A 50 11.18 1.92 7.16
N ARG A 51 10.13 1.98 6.34
CA ARG A 51 10.28 1.97 4.90
C ARG A 51 9.47 3.06 4.23
N GLY A 52 10.17 3.90 3.46
CA GLY A 52 9.55 4.90 2.61
C GLY A 52 8.58 4.24 1.63
N MET A 53 7.37 4.78 1.56
CA MET A 53 6.32 4.27 0.69
C MET A 53 5.42 5.40 0.20
N TRP A 54 4.86 5.22 -0.99
CA TRP A 54 3.95 6.16 -1.63
C TRP A 54 2.69 5.45 -2.07
N VAL A 55 1.54 6.06 -1.81
CA VAL A 55 0.27 5.61 -2.39
C VAL A 55 0.18 6.16 -3.80
N LEU A 56 0.09 5.27 -4.79
CA LEU A 56 -0.03 5.62 -6.20
C LEU A 56 -1.48 5.77 -6.63
N ALA A 57 -2.35 4.89 -6.13
CA ALA A 57 -3.78 4.99 -6.31
C ALA A 57 -4.49 4.36 -5.13
N ARG A 58 -5.58 5.00 -4.69
CA ARG A 58 -6.42 4.47 -3.63
C ARG A 58 -7.37 3.43 -4.19
N ARG A 59 -7.70 2.41 -3.39
CA ARG A 59 -8.91 1.65 -3.66
C ARG A 59 -10.08 2.63 -3.53
N GLN A 60 -10.78 2.85 -4.62
CA GLN A 60 -12.06 3.52 -4.59
C GLN A 60 -13.05 2.57 -3.91
N THR A 61 -13.34 2.81 -2.63
CA THR A 61 -14.57 2.32 -2.04
C THR A 61 -15.65 3.24 -2.55
N ASP A 62 -16.32 2.86 -3.64
CA ASP A 62 -17.54 3.52 -4.05
C ASP A 62 -18.57 3.30 -2.93
N CYS A 63 -18.72 4.31 -2.08
CA CYS A 63 -19.92 4.49 -1.27
C CYS A 63 -21.05 4.95 -2.21
N SER A 64 -21.44 4.08 -3.13
CA SER A 64 -22.53 4.32 -4.08
C SER A 64 -23.27 3.00 -4.29
N SER A 65 -23.89 2.52 -3.22
CA SER A 65 -24.93 1.49 -3.34
C SER A 65 -26.11 1.91 -2.48
N PRO A 66 -27.13 2.57 -3.06
CA PRO A 66 -28.43 2.71 -2.42
C PRO A 66 -29.21 1.41 -2.69
N ARG A 67 -29.54 0.66 -1.63
CA ARG A 67 -30.75 -0.17 -1.58
C ARG A 67 -31.25 -0.22 -0.14
#